data_AF-S4XJ01-F1
#
_entry.id   AF-S4XJ01-F1
#
_cell.length_a   1.000
_cell.length_b   1.000
_cell.length_c   1.000
_cell.angle_alpha   90.00
_cell.angle_beta   90.00
_cell.angle_gamma   90.00
#
_symmetry.space_group_name_H-M   'P 1'
#
loop_
_entity.id
_entity.type
_entity.pdbx_description
1 polymer ?
#
loop_
_entity_poly.entity_id
_entity_poly.type
_entity_poly.pdbx_seq_one_letter_code
_entity_poly.pdbx_strand_id
1 'polypeptide(L)'
;MMMVRTTTGQQAWTTVAGEEVRHSRSGRSVGSAGVTRLSHRRAGPRFSAGAYIDEAERLLERSRSERSPAERVTWAYRAALRGAGAVIEDERTGRRRRSNGSAWSRLRSAAPDMVAWVDEFEVHARFVARVEMGLEGDLQAADADDVYAAVCAFIDAVRDRVGYLPEVA
;
A
#
# COMPACT_ATOMS: atom_id res chain seq x y z
N MET A 1 -20.51 25.73 9.32
CA MET A 1 -21.30 24.71 10.05
C MET A 1 -20.70 23.35 9.69
N MET A 2 -19.45 23.09 10.07
CA MET A 2 -18.95 22.62 11.38
C MET A 2 -19.34 21.16 11.63
N MET A 3 -18.41 20.24 11.32
CA MET A 3 -18.35 18.97 12.02
C MET A 3 -16.88 18.71 12.38
N VAL A 4 -16.58 19.07 13.62
CA VAL A 4 -15.30 18.89 14.30
C VAL A 4 -15.20 17.40 14.61
N ARG A 5 -14.22 16.69 14.05
CA ARG A 5 -13.90 15.33 14.49
C ARG A 5 -13.00 15.42 15.72
N THR A 6 -13.61 15.53 16.89
CA THR A 6 -12.93 15.23 18.16
C THR A 6 -13.05 13.74 18.42
N THR A 7 -12.06 12.96 17.99
CA THR A 7 -11.85 11.60 18.51
C THR A 7 -10.69 11.66 19.48
N THR A 8 -11.04 11.73 20.76
CA THR A 8 -10.18 11.39 21.88
C THR A 8 -10.03 9.87 21.91
N GLY A 9 -8.87 9.40 21.47
CA GLY A 9 -8.40 8.02 21.54
C GLY A 9 -6.90 8.03 21.31
N GLN A 10 -6.15 8.17 22.40
CA GLN A 10 -4.72 8.44 22.43
C GLN A 10 -3.89 7.22 21.97
N GLN A 11 -2.97 7.42 21.02
CA GLN A 11 -1.51 7.43 21.19
C GLN A 11 -0.87 6.07 21.56
N ALA A 12 -0.48 5.30 20.54
CA ALA A 12 0.47 4.18 20.69
C ALA A 12 1.51 4.06 19.54
N TRP A 13 1.66 5.09 18.69
CA TRP A 13 2.63 5.07 17.59
C TRP A 13 3.63 6.23 17.64
N THR A 14 4.07 6.64 18.84
CA THR A 14 5.21 7.55 18.97
C THR A 14 6.20 7.00 19.97
N THR A 15 7.19 6.24 19.47
CA THR A 15 8.62 6.27 19.87
C THR A 15 9.35 5.08 19.22
N VAL A 16 10.12 5.35 18.17
CA VAL A 16 11.57 5.12 18.15
C VAL A 16 12.18 5.97 17.03
N ALA A 17 12.89 7.02 17.47
CA ALA A 17 13.81 7.80 16.68
C ALA A 17 15.11 7.03 16.41
N GLY A 18 15.84 7.45 15.36
CA GLY A 18 17.27 7.19 15.18
C GLY A 18 17.59 6.11 14.14
N GLU A 19 18.00 6.50 12.93
CA GLU A 19 19.41 6.83 12.67
C GLU A 19 19.63 7.05 11.16
N GLU A 20 20.00 8.28 10.82
CA GLU A 20 20.45 8.72 9.50
C GLU A 20 21.90 8.30 9.32
N VAL A 21 22.16 7.30 8.48
CA VAL A 21 23.53 6.92 8.09
C VAL A 21 23.86 7.53 6.74
N ARG A 22 24.62 8.63 6.79
CA ARG A 22 25.31 9.21 5.64
C ARG A 22 26.53 8.37 5.29
N HIS A 23 26.58 7.82 4.08
CA HIS A 23 27.83 7.40 3.45
C HIS A 23 28.00 8.11 2.12
N SER A 24 29.10 8.85 2.00
CA SER A 24 29.54 9.52 0.79
C SER A 24 30.76 8.83 0.20
N ARG A 25 30.89 9.00 -1.13
CA ARG A 25 32.04 8.72 -2.02
C ARG A 25 32.24 7.25 -2.41
N SER A 26 32.68 6.91 -3.62
CA SER A 26 32.80 7.59 -4.92
C SER A 26 33.40 6.59 -5.91
N GLY A 27 32.95 6.59 -7.17
CA GLY A 27 33.86 6.50 -8.32
C GLY A 27 33.97 5.18 -9.10
N ARG A 28 33.46 5.23 -10.35
CA ARG A 28 34.06 4.79 -11.64
C ARG A 28 34.29 3.27 -11.85
N SER A 29 34.18 2.66 -13.03
CA SER A 29 33.69 3.03 -14.37
C SER A 29 33.84 1.83 -15.34
N VAL A 30 33.06 1.82 -16.44
CA VAL A 30 33.30 1.22 -17.78
C VAL A 30 32.95 -0.26 -18.01
N GLY A 31 32.22 -0.49 -19.12
CA GLY A 31 32.35 -1.70 -19.95
C GLY A 31 31.03 -2.26 -20.50
N SER A 32 30.57 -1.74 -21.65
CA SER A 32 29.43 -2.23 -22.42
C SER A 32 29.74 -3.55 -23.14
N ALA A 33 28.80 -4.51 -23.11
CA ALA A 33 28.66 -5.51 -24.18
C ALA A 33 27.20 -5.95 -24.27
N GLY A 34 26.59 -5.66 -25.42
CA GLY A 34 25.19 -5.89 -25.69
C GLY A 34 24.82 -7.37 -25.67
N VAL A 35 23.71 -7.68 -25.02
CA VAL A 35 22.93 -8.87 -25.32
C VAL A 35 21.49 -8.40 -25.49
N THR A 36 21.09 -8.25 -26.75
CA THR A 36 19.70 -8.05 -27.15
C THR A 36 18.93 -9.34 -26.86
N ARG A 37 18.55 -9.57 -25.60
CA ARG A 37 17.47 -10.51 -25.29
C ARG A 37 16.16 -9.75 -25.37
N LEU A 38 15.59 -9.73 -26.57
CA LEU A 38 14.17 -9.51 -26.80
C LEU A 38 13.39 -10.70 -26.22
N SER A 39 13.40 -10.83 -24.91
CA SER A 39 12.36 -11.54 -24.20
C SER A 39 11.15 -10.62 -24.26
N HIS A 40 10.24 -10.87 -25.22
CA HIS A 40 8.84 -10.57 -25.00
C HIS A 40 8.44 -11.39 -23.77
N ARG A 41 8.74 -10.83 -22.59
CA ARG A 41 8.25 -11.30 -21.31
C ARG A 41 6.75 -11.34 -21.55
N ARG A 42 6.16 -12.53 -21.70
CA ARG A 42 4.71 -12.70 -21.83
C ARG A 42 4.15 -11.77 -20.77
N ALA A 43 3.47 -10.71 -21.22
CA ALA A 43 2.79 -9.86 -20.29
C ALA A 43 1.84 -10.83 -19.58
N GLY A 44 2.10 -11.09 -18.29
CA GLY A 44 1.13 -11.78 -17.46
C GLY A 44 -0.21 -11.06 -17.58
N PRO A 45 -1.32 -11.68 -17.17
CA PRO A 45 -2.64 -11.05 -17.23
C PRO A 45 -2.51 -9.59 -16.81
N ARG A 46 -2.80 -8.67 -17.74
CA ARG A 46 -2.84 -7.24 -17.41
C ARG A 46 -4.07 -7.11 -16.54
N PHE A 47 -3.87 -7.17 -15.22
CA PHE A 47 -4.94 -6.88 -14.28
C PHE A 47 -5.43 -5.48 -14.58
N SER A 48 -6.72 -5.33 -14.89
CA SER A 48 -7.35 -4.02 -14.94
C SER A 48 -7.32 -3.40 -13.55
N ALA A 49 -7.52 -2.08 -13.45
CA ALA A 49 -7.72 -1.41 -12.16
C ALA A 49 -8.84 -2.09 -11.35
N GLY A 50 -9.95 -2.47 -12.01
CA GLY A 50 -11.05 -3.24 -11.38
C GLY A 50 -10.60 -4.59 -10.81
N ALA A 51 -9.78 -5.36 -11.51
CA ALA A 51 -9.29 -6.64 -10.99
C ALA A 51 -8.41 -6.51 -9.74
N TYR A 52 -7.72 -5.37 -9.58
CA TYR A 52 -7.02 -5.06 -8.33
C TYR A 52 -7.97 -4.71 -7.20
N ILE A 53 -9.09 -4.02 -7.49
CA ILE A 53 -10.12 -3.72 -6.49
C ILE A 53 -10.82 -4.99 -6.03
N ASP A 54 -11.24 -5.86 -6.94
CA ASP A 54 -11.88 -7.15 -6.58
C ASP A 54 -11.00 -7.98 -5.66
N GLU A 55 -9.68 -8.00 -5.93
CA GLU A 55 -8.73 -8.68 -5.07
C GLU A 55 -8.55 -7.98 -3.72
N ALA A 56 -8.56 -6.65 -3.67
CA ALA A 56 -8.51 -5.90 -2.42
C ALA A 56 -9.73 -6.22 -1.54
N GLU A 57 -10.91 -6.29 -2.12
CA GLU A 57 -12.16 -6.62 -1.41
C GLU A 57 -12.14 -8.03 -0.86
N ARG A 58 -11.73 -9.03 -1.65
CA ARG A 58 -11.53 -10.41 -1.16
C ARG A 58 -10.55 -10.48 0.01
N LEU A 59 -9.48 -9.68 -0.02
CA LEU A 59 -8.50 -9.63 1.06
C LEU A 59 -9.05 -8.96 2.32
N LEU A 60 -9.92 -7.95 2.19
CA LEU A 60 -10.65 -7.35 3.31
C LEU A 60 -11.65 -8.33 3.94
N GLU A 61 -12.41 -9.05 3.13
CA GLU A 61 -13.31 -10.11 3.62
C GLU A 61 -12.54 -11.17 4.40
N ARG A 62 -11.39 -11.61 3.85
CA ARG A 62 -10.50 -12.53 4.55
C ARG A 62 -10.00 -11.94 5.86
N SER A 63 -9.48 -10.71 5.84
CA SER A 63 -9.02 -10.01 7.05
C SER A 63 -10.10 -10.00 8.13
N ARG A 64 -11.35 -9.72 7.78
CA ARG A 64 -12.47 -9.69 8.73
C ARG A 64 -12.80 -11.05 9.32
N SER A 65 -12.53 -12.13 8.60
CA SER A 65 -12.78 -13.50 9.05
C SER A 65 -11.68 -14.07 9.97
N GLU A 66 -10.51 -13.44 10.01
CA GLU A 66 -9.38 -13.92 10.82
C GLU A 66 -9.60 -13.63 12.31
N ARG A 67 -9.22 -14.61 13.15
CA ARG A 67 -9.34 -14.50 14.62
C ARG A 67 -8.12 -13.82 15.26
N SER A 68 -6.95 -13.98 14.64
CA SER A 68 -5.70 -13.42 15.14
C SER A 68 -5.57 -11.95 14.73
N PRO A 69 -5.41 -10.99 15.65
CA PRO A 69 -5.19 -9.58 15.31
C PRO A 69 -4.05 -9.37 14.31
N ALA A 70 -2.98 -10.16 14.43
CA ALA A 70 -1.83 -10.10 13.53
C ALA A 70 -2.21 -10.46 12.08
N GLU A 71 -2.93 -11.58 11.91
CA GLU A 71 -3.41 -11.99 10.58
C GLU A 71 -4.39 -10.97 10.01
N ARG A 72 -5.32 -10.44 10.82
CA ARG A 72 -6.25 -9.38 10.41
C ARG A 72 -5.50 -8.19 9.82
N VAL A 73 -4.49 -7.69 10.53
CA VAL A 73 -3.62 -6.57 10.08
C VAL A 73 -2.90 -6.93 8.78
N THR A 74 -2.28 -8.11 8.71
CA THR A 74 -1.53 -8.54 7.52
C THR A 74 -2.43 -8.63 6.28
N TRP A 75 -3.61 -9.22 6.38
CA TRP A 75 -4.56 -9.32 5.26
C TRP A 75 -5.13 -7.97 4.85
N ALA A 76 -5.47 -7.10 5.81
CA ALA A 76 -5.92 -5.73 5.53
C ALA A 76 -4.83 -4.94 4.79
N TYR A 77 -3.58 -5.01 5.25
CA TYR A 77 -2.50 -4.28 4.59
C TYR A 77 -2.20 -4.79 3.17
N ARG A 78 -2.36 -6.09 2.93
CA ARG A 78 -2.28 -6.66 1.56
C ARG A 78 -3.38 -6.10 0.66
N ALA A 79 -4.59 -5.89 1.17
CA ALA A 79 -5.66 -5.23 0.43
C ALA A 79 -5.26 -3.79 0.03
N ALA A 80 -4.66 -3.03 0.95
CA ALA A 80 -4.16 -1.68 0.64
C ALA A 80 -3.12 -1.68 -0.49
N LEU A 81 -2.20 -2.66 -0.50
CA LEU A 81 -1.23 -2.80 -1.60
C LEU A 81 -1.89 -3.11 -2.95
N ARG A 82 -3.04 -3.80 -2.95
CA ARG A 82 -3.83 -4.03 -4.17
C ARG A 82 -4.54 -2.76 -4.62
N GLY A 83 -5.13 -1.99 -3.71
CA GLY A 83 -5.68 -0.66 -4.01
C GLY A 83 -4.64 0.29 -4.62
N ALA A 84 -3.44 0.35 -4.07
CA ALA A 84 -2.33 1.11 -4.65
C ALA A 84 -1.97 0.63 -6.07
N GLY A 85 -2.02 -0.69 -6.29
CA GLY A 85 -1.84 -1.30 -7.61
C GLY A 85 -2.91 -0.88 -8.62
N ALA A 86 -4.17 -0.74 -8.19
CA ALA A 86 -5.26 -0.28 -9.03
C ALA A 86 -5.00 1.14 -9.57
N VAL A 87 -4.65 2.08 -8.69
CA VAL A 87 -4.33 3.47 -9.08
C VAL A 87 -3.11 3.51 -10.02
N ILE A 88 -2.06 2.75 -9.71
CA ILE A 88 -0.86 2.72 -10.54
C ILE A 88 -1.18 2.20 -11.95
N GLU A 89 -2.02 1.18 -12.08
CA GLU A 89 -2.40 0.64 -13.39
C GLU A 89 -3.29 1.61 -14.16
N ASP A 90 -4.23 2.28 -13.50
CA ASP A 90 -5.08 3.32 -14.08
C ASP A 90 -4.27 4.49 -14.67
N GLU A 91 -3.24 4.96 -13.94
CA GLU A 91 -2.30 5.97 -14.42
C GLU A 91 -1.33 5.46 -15.51
N ARG A 92 -1.15 4.14 -15.61
CA ARG A 92 -0.23 3.50 -16.59
C ARG A 92 -0.82 3.47 -18.00
N THR A 93 -2.11 3.79 -18.15
CA THR A 93 -2.83 3.91 -19.43
C THR A 93 -2.33 5.12 -20.26
N GLY A 94 -1.03 5.16 -20.59
CA GLY A 94 -0.41 6.20 -21.41
C GLY A 94 1.07 6.51 -21.12
N ARG A 95 1.65 6.05 -20.01
CA ARG A 95 3.04 6.41 -19.60
C ARG A 95 3.98 5.20 -19.51
N ARG A 96 5.25 5.41 -19.91
CA ARG A 96 6.32 4.39 -19.85
C ARG A 96 6.72 4.15 -18.39
N ARG A 97 6.81 2.87 -18.01
CA ARG A 97 7.10 2.37 -16.66
C ARG A 97 8.28 3.13 -16.00
N ARG A 98 8.01 3.85 -14.91
CA ARG A 98 9.05 4.40 -14.02
C ARG A 98 8.76 4.13 -12.55
N SER A 99 9.63 3.31 -11.96
CA SER A 99 10.47 3.55 -10.77
C SER A 99 10.71 2.22 -10.05
N ASN A 100 11.96 1.95 -9.70
CA ASN A 100 12.29 0.96 -8.68
C ASN A 100 11.91 1.58 -7.34
N GLY A 101 11.16 0.86 -6.51
CA GLY A 101 10.62 1.38 -5.26
C GLY A 101 9.47 0.53 -4.73
N SER A 102 9.06 0.81 -3.49
CA SER A 102 7.85 0.25 -2.87
C SER A 102 6.58 0.61 -3.66
N ALA A 103 5.48 -0.08 -3.41
CA ALA A 103 4.18 0.27 -3.99
C ALA A 103 3.80 1.73 -3.67
N TRP A 104 4.05 2.17 -2.44
CA TRP A 104 3.78 3.52 -1.95
C TRP A 104 4.62 4.61 -2.64
N SER A 105 5.92 4.37 -2.86
CA SER A 105 6.78 5.29 -3.62
C SER A 105 6.31 5.45 -5.08
N ARG A 106 5.82 4.37 -5.69
CA ARG A 106 5.23 4.40 -7.03
C ARG A 106 3.90 5.17 -7.03
N LEU A 107 3.04 4.92 -6.04
CA LEU A 107 1.77 5.62 -5.90
C LEU A 107 1.98 7.14 -5.72
N ARG A 108 2.88 7.55 -4.82
CA ARG A 108 3.27 8.96 -4.63
C ARG A 108 3.72 9.63 -5.92
N SER A 109 4.41 8.90 -6.79
CA SER A 109 4.86 9.41 -8.09
C SER A 109 3.76 9.44 -9.15
N ALA A 110 2.81 8.50 -9.09
CA ALA A 110 1.76 8.32 -10.10
C ALA A 110 0.54 9.22 -9.84
N ALA A 111 0.14 9.37 -8.57
CA ALA A 111 -1.08 10.06 -8.16
C ALA A 111 -0.78 11.04 -7.00
N PRO A 112 -0.43 12.30 -7.30
CA PRO A 112 -0.11 13.31 -6.27
C PRO A 112 -1.26 13.64 -5.31
N ASP A 113 -2.51 13.42 -5.72
CA ASP A 113 -3.68 13.64 -4.88
C ASP A 113 -3.90 12.50 -3.85
N MET A 114 -3.19 11.38 -3.99
CA MET A 114 -3.20 10.25 -3.04
C MET A 114 -2.06 10.31 -2.01
N VAL A 115 -1.27 11.40 -1.98
CA VAL A 115 -0.08 11.51 -1.12
C VAL A 115 -0.42 11.40 0.37
N ALA A 116 -1.54 11.96 0.82
CA ALA A 116 -1.96 11.86 2.22
C ALA A 116 -2.12 10.38 2.67
N TRP A 117 -2.70 9.55 1.80
CA TRP A 117 -2.79 8.11 2.03
C TRP A 117 -1.41 7.45 2.04
N VAL A 118 -0.53 7.84 1.11
CA VAL A 118 0.84 7.30 1.09
C VAL A 118 1.58 7.58 2.40
N ASP A 119 1.49 8.81 2.91
CA ASP A 119 2.15 9.21 4.15
C ASP A 119 1.67 8.34 5.34
N GLU A 120 0.36 8.10 5.43
CA GLU A 120 -0.26 7.23 6.44
C GLU A 120 0.19 5.77 6.30
N PHE A 121 0.12 5.19 5.10
CA PHE A 121 0.45 3.77 4.88
C PHE A 121 1.94 3.46 4.93
N GLU A 122 2.83 4.44 4.70
CA GLU A 122 4.26 4.29 4.94
C GLU A 122 4.56 4.15 6.45
N VAL A 123 3.82 4.83 7.32
CA VAL A 123 3.90 4.62 8.77
C VAL A 123 3.41 3.22 9.13
N HIS A 124 2.26 2.79 8.59
CA HIS A 124 1.75 1.44 8.81
C HIS A 124 2.68 0.34 8.26
N ALA A 125 3.44 0.59 7.20
CA ALA A 125 4.36 -0.40 6.62
C ALA A 125 5.35 -0.96 7.66
N ARG A 126 5.91 -0.08 8.50
CA ARG A 126 6.87 -0.48 9.53
C ARG A 126 6.20 -1.31 10.63
N PHE A 127 5.02 -0.89 11.05
CA PHE A 127 4.21 -1.61 12.04
C PHE A 127 3.85 -3.01 11.54
N VAL A 128 3.28 -3.12 10.33
CA VAL A 128 2.89 -4.40 9.72
C VAL A 128 4.09 -5.32 9.55
N ALA A 129 5.27 -4.81 9.18
CA ALA A 129 6.48 -5.63 9.11
C ALA A 129 6.86 -6.24 10.46
N ARG A 130 6.70 -5.49 11.58
CA ARG A 130 6.93 -6.04 12.93
C ARG A 130 5.88 -7.09 13.30
N VAL A 131 4.61 -6.86 12.95
CA VAL A 131 3.52 -7.84 13.12
C VAL A 131 3.82 -9.14 12.38
N GLU A 132 4.22 -9.08 11.10
CA GLU A 132 4.55 -10.26 10.29
C GLU A 132 5.76 -11.04 10.84
N MET A 133 6.69 -10.35 11.52
CA MET A 133 7.83 -10.97 12.19
C MET A 133 7.50 -11.49 13.60
N GLY A 134 6.25 -11.34 14.07
CA GLY A 134 5.85 -11.74 15.42
C GLY A 134 6.44 -10.85 16.53
N LEU A 135 6.88 -9.64 16.19
CA LEU A 135 7.51 -8.71 17.12
C LEU A 135 6.50 -7.80 17.86
N GLU A 136 5.21 -7.91 17.52
CA GLU A 136 4.10 -7.20 18.17
C GLU A 136 3.28 -8.17 19.02
N GLY A 137 3.84 -8.57 20.17
CA GLY A 137 3.23 -9.55 21.07
C GLY A 137 1.97 -9.07 21.79
N ASP A 138 1.83 -7.75 21.96
CA ASP A 138 0.72 -7.11 22.68
C ASP A 138 -0.37 -6.54 21.75
N LEU A 139 -0.37 -6.93 20.47
CA LEU A 139 -1.31 -6.42 19.46
C LEU A 139 -2.77 -6.72 19.85
N GLN A 140 -3.56 -5.67 20.05
CA GLN A 140 -4.97 -5.80 20.44
C GLN A 140 -5.89 -5.88 19.21
N ALA A 141 -7.09 -6.39 19.43
CA ALA A 141 -8.13 -6.41 18.40
C ALA A 141 -8.48 -4.99 17.92
N ALA A 142 -8.44 -3.99 18.80
CA ALA A 142 -8.70 -2.59 18.47
C ALA A 142 -7.66 -2.01 17.50
N ASP A 143 -6.37 -2.32 17.68
CA ASP A 143 -5.31 -1.89 16.75
C ASP A 143 -5.54 -2.47 15.35
N ALA A 144 -5.99 -3.73 15.29
CA ALA A 144 -6.36 -4.37 14.03
C ALA A 144 -7.62 -3.76 13.40
N ASP A 145 -8.59 -3.35 14.21
CA ASP A 145 -9.81 -2.66 13.76
C ASP A 145 -9.47 -1.28 13.16
N ASP A 146 -8.54 -0.54 13.77
CA ASP A 146 -8.08 0.77 13.29
C ASP A 146 -7.38 0.65 11.93
N VAL A 147 -6.46 -0.31 11.78
CA VAL A 147 -5.82 -0.58 10.48
C VAL A 147 -6.86 -1.01 9.45
N TYR A 148 -7.78 -1.91 9.83
CA TYR A 148 -8.83 -2.35 8.92
C TYR A 148 -9.69 -1.18 8.43
N ALA A 149 -10.10 -0.28 9.34
CA ALA A 149 -10.89 0.90 9.02
C ALA A 149 -10.14 1.87 8.09
N ALA A 150 -8.86 2.13 8.35
CA ALA A 150 -8.01 2.95 7.49
C ALA A 150 -7.89 2.35 6.08
N VAL A 151 -7.71 1.03 5.97
CA VAL A 151 -7.68 0.33 4.67
C VAL A 151 -9.02 0.42 3.96
N CYS A 152 -10.15 0.22 4.65
CA CYS A 152 -11.47 0.37 4.04
C CYS A 152 -11.65 1.76 3.44
N ALA A 153 -11.35 2.82 4.21
CA ALA A 153 -11.46 4.20 3.76
C ALA A 153 -10.55 4.51 2.55
N PHE A 154 -9.35 3.93 2.53
CA PHE A 154 -8.47 4.02 1.37
C PHE A 154 -9.04 3.32 0.14
N ILE A 155 -9.54 2.09 0.27
CA ILE A 155 -10.12 1.36 -0.86
C ILE A 155 -11.38 2.07 -1.38
N ASP A 156 -12.21 2.66 -0.52
CA ASP A 156 -13.30 3.55 -0.91
C ASP A 156 -12.80 4.71 -1.80
N ALA A 157 -11.78 5.44 -1.33
CA ALA A 157 -11.20 6.55 -2.09
C ALA A 157 -10.60 6.12 -3.44
N VAL A 158 -9.99 4.92 -3.48
CA VAL A 158 -9.46 4.35 -4.73
C VAL A 158 -10.58 3.98 -5.69
N ARG A 159 -11.66 3.35 -5.22
CA ARG A 159 -12.83 2.99 -6.05
C ARG A 159 -13.42 4.22 -6.72
N ASP A 160 -13.66 5.27 -5.94
CA ASP A 160 -14.18 6.54 -6.44
C ASP A 160 -13.25 7.14 -7.50
N ARG A 161 -11.92 7.08 -7.28
CA ARG A 161 -10.93 7.58 -8.22
C ARG A 161 -10.95 6.83 -9.56
N VAL A 162 -10.89 5.49 -9.51
CA VAL A 162 -10.75 4.66 -10.73
C VAL A 162 -12.09 4.43 -11.43
N GLY A 163 -13.17 5.05 -10.94
CA GLY A 163 -14.52 4.91 -11.50
C GLY A 163 -15.09 3.51 -11.37
N TYR A 164 -14.66 2.73 -10.37
CA TYR A 164 -15.15 1.39 -10.12
C TYR A 164 -16.27 1.43 -9.07
N LEU A 165 -17.51 1.52 -9.56
CA LEU A 165 -18.69 1.30 -8.73
C LEU A 165 -19.03 -0.21 -8.81
N PRO A 166 -19.12 -0.92 -7.67
CA PRO A 166 -19.59 -2.30 -7.70
C PRO A 166 -20.98 -2.35 -8.33
N GLU A 167 -21.23 -3.30 -9.24
CA GLU A 167 -22.59 -3.57 -9.70
C GLU A 167 -23.38 -4.04 -8.47
N VAL A 168 -24.18 -3.14 -7.91
CA VAL A 168 -25.09 -3.46 -6.81
C VAL A 168 -26.15 -4.39 -7.38
N ALA A 169 -26.00 -5.69 -7.12
CA ALA A 169 -26.95 -6.75 -7.45
C ALA A 169 -28.06 -6.85 -6.40
#